data_AF-A0A432JKK1-F1
#
_entry.id   AF-A0A432JKK1-F1
#
_cell.length_a   1.000
_cell.length_b   1.000
_cell.length_c   1.000
_cell.angle_alpha   90.00
_cell.angle_beta   90.00
_cell.angle_gamma   90.00
#
_symmetry.space_group_name_H-M   'P 1'
#
loop_
_entity.id
_entity.type
_entity.pdbx_description
1 polymer ?
#
loop_
_entity_poly.entity_id
_entity_poly.type
_entity_poly.pdbx_seq_one_letter_code
_entity_poly.pdbx_strand_id
1 'polypeptide(L)'
;MTRADARRLLVRHHFRAASLATIVRRLGTIQYDPLAPVGTNPDLVLQARVSGYRQGEWQDAAYRRRLLVDGWDKQASLIQPEEWWAQAPFHRWFARRWYQRGVDVDSPETQSGRPG
;
A
#
# COMPACT_ATOMS: atom_id res chain seq x y z
N MET A 1 -4.48 7.91 -27.48
CA MET A 1 -3.64 6.84 -26.89
C MET A 1 -4.25 5.50 -27.22
N THR A 2 -3.51 4.58 -27.85
CA THR A 2 -4.04 3.24 -28.19
C THR A 2 -3.90 2.26 -27.02
N ARG A 3 -4.56 1.10 -27.08
CA ARG A 3 -4.35 0.00 -26.10
C ARG A 3 -2.89 -0.45 -26.03
N ALA A 4 -2.18 -0.45 -27.15
CA ALA A 4 -0.76 -0.79 -27.19
C ALA A 4 0.10 0.26 -26.47
N ASP A 5 -0.22 1.54 -26.64
CA ASP A 5 0.47 2.63 -25.95
C ASP A 5 0.22 2.59 -24.44
N ALA A 6 -1.04 2.37 -24.03
CA ALA A 6 -1.40 2.19 -22.63
C ALA A 6 -0.64 1.01 -22.00
N ARG A 7 -0.60 -0.13 -22.70
CA ARG A 7 0.16 -1.31 -22.23
C ARG A 7 1.64 -0.99 -22.06
N ARG A 8 2.26 -0.34 -23.05
CA ARG A 8 3.68 0.04 -22.98
C ARG A 8 3.95 0.99 -21.82
N LEU A 9 3.06 1.96 -21.61
CA LEU A 9 3.15 2.92 -20.50
C LEU A 9 3.06 2.20 -19.15
N LEU A 10 2.04 1.35 -18.96
CA LEU A 10 1.85 0.60 -17.71
C LEU A 10 3.02 -0.34 -17.43
N VAL A 11 3.52 -1.07 -18.43
CA VAL A 11 4.69 -1.94 -18.25
C VAL A 11 5.91 -1.14 -17.80
N ARG A 12 6.20 -0.02 -18.46
CA ARG A 12 7.33 0.85 -18.10
C ARG A 12 7.17 1.45 -16.70
N HIS A 13 5.96 1.85 -16.34
CA HIS A 13 5.65 2.39 -15.04
C HIS A 13 5.83 1.32 -13.94
N HIS A 14 5.19 0.16 -14.09
CA HIS A 14 5.16 -0.86 -13.04
C HIS A 14 6.44 -1.69 -12.92
N PHE A 15 7.19 -1.92 -14.01
CA PHE A 15 8.31 -2.88 -14.00
C PHE A 15 9.69 -2.25 -14.22
N ARG A 16 9.80 -0.92 -14.17
CA ARG A 16 11.12 -0.28 -14.10
C ARG A 16 11.70 -0.46 -12.70
N ALA A 17 12.78 -1.25 -12.59
CA ALA A 17 13.43 -1.51 -11.32
C ALA A 17 13.89 -0.22 -10.61
N ALA A 18 13.81 -0.19 -9.28
CA ALA A 18 14.28 0.91 -8.44
C ALA A 18 14.46 0.43 -6.99
N SER A 19 14.86 1.34 -6.09
CA SER A 19 14.86 1.06 -4.65
C SER A 19 13.45 0.81 -4.12
N LEU A 20 13.33 0.06 -3.03
CA LEU A 20 12.06 -0.26 -2.36
C LEU A 20 11.18 0.99 -2.15
N ALA A 21 11.74 2.05 -1.54
CA ALA A 21 11.02 3.30 -1.30
C ALA A 21 10.50 3.93 -2.61
N THR A 22 11.31 3.92 -3.67
CA THR A 22 10.89 4.45 -4.98
C THR A 22 9.79 3.60 -5.61
N ILE A 23 9.84 2.28 -5.46
CA ILE A 23 8.80 1.37 -5.94
C ILE A 23 7.50 1.61 -5.18
N VAL A 24 7.53 1.68 -3.85
CA VAL A 24 6.32 1.94 -3.06
C VAL A 24 5.72 3.29 -3.44
N ARG A 25 6.52 4.37 -3.50
CA ARG A 25 6.03 5.68 -3.95
C ARG A 25 5.35 5.64 -5.31
N ARG A 26 5.95 4.90 -6.24
CA ARG A 26 5.42 4.79 -7.60
C ARG A 26 4.11 4.02 -7.65
N LEU A 27 3.97 2.97 -6.86
CA LEU A 27 2.75 2.18 -6.77
C LEU A 27 1.68 2.86 -5.89
N GLY A 28 2.07 3.80 -5.02
CA GLY A 28 1.24 4.48 -4.03
C GLY A 28 0.99 3.61 -2.80
N THR A 29 0.50 2.39 -3.00
CA THR A 29 0.24 1.43 -1.93
C THR A 29 0.52 0.00 -2.39
N ILE A 30 0.86 -0.87 -1.44
CA ILE A 30 0.95 -2.31 -1.64
C ILE A 30 0.02 -2.98 -0.64
N GLN A 31 -0.92 -3.80 -1.11
CA GLN A 31 -1.80 -4.55 -0.20
C GLN A 31 -0.96 -5.45 0.72
N TYR A 32 -1.16 -5.31 2.03
CA TYR A 32 -0.63 -6.21 3.03
C TYR A 32 -1.55 -7.44 3.11
N ASP A 33 -1.28 -8.40 2.22
CA ASP A 33 -1.87 -9.73 2.30
C ASP A 33 -0.87 -10.71 2.93
N PRO A 34 -1.13 -11.22 4.15
CA PRO A 34 -0.24 -12.16 4.83
C PRO A 34 -0.32 -13.58 4.28
N LEU A 35 -1.28 -13.90 3.39
CA LEU A 35 -1.35 -15.21 2.76
C LEU A 35 -0.09 -15.48 1.94
N ALA A 36 0.57 -16.60 2.20
CA ALA A 36 1.86 -16.91 1.60
C ALA A 36 1.98 -18.35 1.06
N PRO A 37 1.16 -18.79 0.08
CA PRO A 37 1.38 -20.07 -0.59
C PRO A 37 2.75 -20.15 -1.28
N VAL A 38 3.21 -19.03 -1.86
CA VAL A 38 4.49 -18.89 -2.56
C VAL A 38 5.30 -17.65 -2.09
N GLY A 39 4.77 -16.91 -1.12
CA GLY A 39 5.27 -15.62 -0.65
C GLY A 39 4.11 -14.66 -0.36
N THR A 40 4.31 -13.72 0.56
CA THR A 40 3.31 -12.67 0.84
C THR A 40 3.17 -11.73 -0.36
N ASN A 41 2.04 -11.04 -0.50
CA ASN A 41 1.88 -10.08 -1.60
C ASN A 41 2.99 -8.99 -1.62
N PRO A 42 3.38 -8.38 -0.48
CA PRO A 42 4.52 -7.47 -0.45
C PRO A 42 5.83 -8.08 -0.97
N ASP A 43 6.14 -9.31 -0.60
CA ASP A 43 7.35 -9.99 -1.08
C ASP A 43 7.31 -10.18 -2.60
N LEU A 44 6.19 -10.67 -3.15
CA LEU A 44 6.04 -10.89 -4.60
C LEU A 44 6.12 -9.57 -5.39
N VAL A 45 5.48 -8.52 -4.88
CA VAL A 45 5.48 -7.20 -5.54
C VAL A 45 6.88 -6.59 -5.56
N LEU A 46 7.60 -6.64 -4.43
CA LEU A 46 8.92 -6.03 -4.29
C LEU A 46 10.01 -6.85 -4.98
N GLN A 47 9.98 -8.18 -4.89
CA GLN A 47 10.94 -9.06 -5.58
C GLN A 47 10.94 -8.84 -7.10
N ALA A 48 9.77 -8.58 -7.69
CA ALA A 48 9.65 -8.31 -9.13
C ALA A 48 10.23 -6.95 -9.57
N ARG A 49 10.56 -6.04 -8.64
CA ARG A 49 10.82 -4.62 -8.92
C ARG A 49 12.06 -4.05 -8.24
N VAL A 50 12.57 -4.71 -7.21
CA VAL A 50 13.73 -4.27 -6.43
C VAL A 50 14.85 -5.28 -6.66
N SER A 51 15.93 -4.83 -7.29
CA SER A 51 17.08 -5.70 -7.56
C SER A 51 17.73 -6.16 -6.24
N GLY A 52 17.98 -7.46 -6.11
CA GLY A 52 18.58 -8.05 -4.91
C GLY A 52 17.65 -8.15 -3.70
N TYR A 53 16.34 -7.90 -3.88
CA TYR A 53 15.36 -8.02 -2.80
C TYR A 53 15.39 -9.41 -2.16
N ARG A 54 15.42 -9.43 -0.82
CA ARG A 54 15.28 -10.66 -0.04
C ARG A 54 13.92 -10.69 0.62
N GLN A 55 13.32 -11.88 0.65
CA GLN A 55 12.07 -12.12 1.35
C GLN A 55 12.19 -11.60 2.79
N GLY A 56 11.21 -10.83 3.25
CA GLY A 56 11.26 -10.25 4.60
C GLY A 56 11.80 -8.81 4.68
N GLU A 57 12.32 -8.23 3.59
CA GLU A 57 12.90 -6.88 3.64
C GLU A 57 11.86 -5.77 3.81
N TRP A 58 10.59 -6.03 3.46
CA TRP A 58 9.52 -5.07 3.70
C TRP A 58 9.22 -4.87 5.19
N GLN A 59 9.39 -5.91 6.02
CA GLN A 59 9.18 -5.84 7.47
C GLN A 59 10.24 -4.97 8.13
N ASP A 60 11.50 -5.10 7.69
CA ASP A 60 12.58 -4.22 8.12
C ASP A 60 12.29 -2.76 7.72
N ALA A 61 11.84 -2.55 6.48
CA ALA A 61 11.45 -1.24 5.99
C ALA A 61 10.30 -0.62 6.82
N ALA A 62 9.28 -1.40 7.16
CA ALA A 62 8.11 -0.93 7.91
C ALA A 62 8.42 -0.73 9.41
N TYR A 63 8.88 -1.78 10.07
CA TYR A 63 8.87 -1.83 11.54
C TYR A 63 10.20 -1.42 12.17
N ARG A 64 11.33 -1.55 11.44
CA ARG A 64 12.64 -1.13 11.95
C ARG A 64 13.04 0.24 11.44
N ARG A 65 13.00 0.45 10.12
CA ARG A 65 13.47 1.68 9.47
C ARG A 65 12.39 2.77 9.33
N ARG A 66 11.12 2.43 9.59
CA ARG A 66 9.97 3.35 9.50
C ARG A 66 9.85 4.03 8.11
N LEU A 67 10.30 3.36 7.06
CA LEU A 67 10.15 3.82 5.67
C LEU A 67 8.75 3.55 5.13
N LEU A 68 8.05 2.61 5.75
CA LEU A 68 6.68 2.22 5.45
C LEU A 68 5.87 2.22 6.75
N VAL A 69 4.59 2.45 6.62
CA VAL A 69 3.59 2.21 7.66
C VAL A 69 2.55 1.25 7.11
N ASP A 70 2.16 0.28 7.93
CA ASP A 70 0.98 -0.54 7.66
C ASP A 70 -0.26 0.18 8.20
N GLY A 71 -1.32 0.18 7.40
CA GLY A 71 -2.57 0.83 7.78
C GLY A 71 -3.76 0.26 7.03
N TRP A 72 -4.93 0.48 7.60
CA TRP A 72 -6.17 0.22 6.90
C TRP A 72 -6.44 1.35 5.91
N ASP A 73 -6.58 1.02 4.63
CA ASP A 73 -7.26 1.83 3.59
C ASP A 73 -8.59 1.13 3.23
N LYS A 74 -8.90 0.87 1.95
CA LYS A 74 -9.89 -0.13 1.52
C LYS A 74 -9.55 -1.51 2.07
N GLN A 75 -8.25 -1.76 2.21
CA GLN A 75 -7.63 -3.02 2.60
C GLN A 75 -6.41 -2.72 3.48
N ALA A 76 -5.96 -3.67 4.29
CA ALA A 76 -4.66 -3.60 4.94
C ALA A 76 -3.58 -3.36 3.88
N SER A 77 -2.73 -2.35 4.10
CA SER A 77 -1.87 -1.78 3.07
C SER A 77 -0.56 -1.27 3.67
N LEU A 78 0.53 -1.37 2.90
CA LEU A 78 1.82 -0.73 3.16
C LEU A 78 1.93 0.53 2.32
N ILE A 79 2.17 1.67 2.98
CA ILE A 79 2.34 2.97 2.32
C ILE A 79 3.53 3.72 2.89
N GLN A 80 4.04 4.70 2.14
CA GLN A 80 5.02 5.63 2.69
C GLN A 80 4.32 6.62 3.64
N PRO A 81 4.91 6.92 4.81
CA PRO A 81 4.34 7.87 5.76
C PRO A 81 4.01 9.23 5.13
N GLU A 82 4.87 9.72 4.24
CA GLU A 82 4.71 11.02 3.57
C GLU A 82 3.55 11.04 2.58
N GLU A 83 3.06 9.88 2.15
CA GLU A 83 1.98 9.74 1.18
C GLU A 83 0.63 9.40 1.85
N TRP A 84 0.58 9.32 3.19
CA TRP A 84 -0.64 9.01 3.95
C TRP A 84 -1.81 9.96 3.64
N TRP A 85 -1.51 11.23 3.35
CA TRP A 85 -2.52 12.22 2.99
C TRP A 85 -3.34 11.83 1.75
N ALA A 86 -2.79 11.04 0.83
CA ALA A 86 -3.49 10.58 -0.37
C ALA A 86 -4.65 9.61 -0.04
N GLN A 87 -4.62 8.97 1.14
CA GLN A 87 -5.69 8.10 1.63
C GLN A 87 -6.86 8.89 2.24
N ALA A 88 -6.60 10.11 2.73
CA ALA A 88 -7.59 10.90 3.46
C ALA A 88 -8.92 11.16 2.70
N PRO A 89 -8.93 11.46 1.39
CA PRO A 89 -10.18 11.60 0.62
C PRO A 89 -10.99 10.30 0.59
N PHE A 90 -10.31 9.15 0.45
CA PHE A 90 -10.94 7.83 0.41
C PHE A 90 -11.57 7.50 1.76
N HIS A 91 -10.82 7.69 2.86
CA HIS A 91 -11.34 7.53 4.22
C HIS A 91 -12.59 8.37 4.49
N ARG A 92 -12.59 9.65 4.07
CA ARG A 92 -13.76 10.54 4.22
C ARG A 92 -14.97 10.04 3.46
N TRP A 93 -14.78 9.57 2.22
CA TRP A 93 -15.87 9.02 1.41
C TRP A 93 -16.45 7.74 2.02
N PHE A 94 -15.59 6.81 2.46
CA PHE A 94 -16.04 5.57 3.08
C PHE A 94 -16.69 5.80 4.43
N ALA A 95 -16.15 6.67 5.28
CA ALA A 95 -16.76 7.03 6.56
C ALA A 95 -18.20 7.51 6.35
N ARG A 96 -18.42 8.47 5.43
CA ARG A 96 -19.77 8.97 5.09
C ARG A 96 -20.69 7.85 4.59
N ARG A 97 -20.19 6.96 3.73
CA ARG A 97 -20.97 5.83 3.19
C ARG A 97 -21.34 4.82 4.27
N TRP A 98 -20.44 4.55 5.20
CA TRP A 98 -20.67 3.61 6.30
C TRP A 98 -21.66 4.15 7.32
N TYR A 99 -21.57 5.44 7.67
CA TYR A 99 -22.61 6.11 8.47
C TYR A 99 -24.00 5.99 7.85
N GLN A 100 -24.12 6.23 6.54
CA GLN A 100 -25.39 6.09 5.83
C GLN A 100 -25.95 4.66 5.86
N ARG A 101 -25.10 3.66 6.13
CA ARG A 101 -25.48 2.25 6.28
C ARG A 101 -25.66 1.83 7.74
N GLY A 102 -25.59 2.77 8.69
CA GLY A 102 -25.74 2.50 10.12
C GLY A 102 -24.51 1.86 10.77
N VAL A 103 -23.34 1.91 10.12
CA VAL A 103 -22.08 1.45 10.72
C VAL A 103 -21.45 2.60 11.49
N ASP A 104 -21.16 2.37 12.76
CA ASP A 104 -20.42 3.32 13.60
C ASP A 104 -18.93 3.25 13.26
N VAL A 105 -18.44 4.27 12.55
CA VAL A 105 -17.02 4.40 12.16
C VAL A 105 -16.21 5.27 13.12
N ASP A 106 -16.86 5.84 14.15
CA ASP A 106 -16.20 6.59 15.22
C ASP A 106 -16.12 5.77 16.51
N SER A 107 -16.45 4.48 16.46
CA SER A 107 -16.37 3.60 17.62
C SER A 107 -14.96 3.65 18.24
N PRO A 108 -14.84 3.51 19.57
CA PRO A 108 -13.54 3.52 20.23
C PRO A 108 -12.55 2.49 19.66
N GLU A 109 -13.04 1.35 19.15
CA GLU A 109 -12.19 0.34 18.50
C GLU A 109 -11.59 0.84 17.17
N THR A 110 -12.32 1.69 16.43
CA THR A 110 -11.95 2.20 15.11
C THR A 110 -10.91 3.33 15.18
N GLN A 111 -10.80 4.02 16.32
CA GLN A 111 -9.84 5.11 16.53
C GLN A 111 -8.42 4.63 16.88
N SER A 112 -8.23 3.35 17.20
CA SER A 112 -6.93 2.80 17.63
C SER A 112 -5.83 2.75 16.54
N GLY A 113 -6.19 2.93 15.26
CA GLY A 113 -5.28 2.81 14.12
C GLY A 113 -4.91 4.11 13.40
N ARG A 114 -5.35 5.28 13.88
CA ARG A 114 -4.98 6.57 13.25
C ARG A 114 -3.67 7.07 13.86
N PRO A 115 -2.61 7.33 13.08
CA PRO A 115 -1.43 8.02 13.60
C PRO A 115 -1.84 9.42 14.07
N GLY A 116 -1.46 9.76 15.29
CA GLY A 116 -1.66 11.09 15.90
C GLY A 116 -0.70 12.14 15.38
#